data_AF-A0A318B2F4-F1
#
_entry.id   AF-A0A318B2F4-F1
#
_cell.length_a   1.000
_cell.length_b   1.000
_cell.length_c   1.000
_cell.angle_alpha   90.00
_cell.angle_beta   90.00
_cell.angle_gamma   90.00
#
_symmetry.space_group_name_H-M   'P 1'
#
loop_
_entity.id
_entity.type
_entity.pdbx_description
1 polymer ?
#
loop_
_entity_poly.entity_id
_entity_poly.type
_entity_poly.pdbx_seq_one_letter_code
_entity_poly.pdbx_strand_id
1 'polypeptide(L)'
;ALAWFQRAAELGHVKSINVVGSFYEDGWEVAQDFAMARDCYARAAAGGDFRGRFNFGRVLAAEGEIAGALAQFEQAATTATAAFTAKMVAFLRSAPVAAYRDLADRLDASGPAAG
;
A
#
# COMPACT_ATOMS: atom_id res chain seq x y z
N ALA A 1 1.90 21.54 1.36
CA ALA A 1 0.96 20.65 2.09
C ALA A 1 1.70 19.65 2.98
N LEU A 2 2.94 19.29 2.63
CA LEU A 2 3.74 18.28 3.31
C LEU A 2 3.95 18.54 4.81
N ALA A 3 4.23 19.78 5.22
CA ALA A 3 4.53 20.12 6.61
C ALA A 3 3.41 19.72 7.61
N TRP A 4 2.14 19.81 7.20
CA TRP A 4 1.01 19.38 8.03
C TRP A 4 0.97 17.86 8.20
N PHE A 5 1.24 17.12 7.12
CA PHE A 5 1.31 15.67 7.16
C PHE A 5 2.51 15.17 7.96
N GLN A 6 3.67 15.84 7.86
CA GLN A 6 4.84 15.54 8.68
C GLN A 6 4.54 15.71 10.16
N ARG A 7 3.94 16.84 10.56
CA ARG A 7 3.55 17.06 11.96
C ARG A 7 2.56 16.01 12.46
N ALA A 8 1.58 15.61 11.65
CA ALA A 8 0.66 14.54 12.01
C ALA A 8 1.35 13.16 12.07
N ALA A 9 2.31 12.90 11.18
CA ALA A 9 3.09 11.67 11.14
C ALA A 9 4.02 11.54 12.36
N GLU A 10 4.60 12.64 12.84
CA GLU A 10 5.37 12.71 14.09
C GLU A 10 4.51 12.35 15.31
N LEU A 11 3.21 12.65 15.26
CA LEU A 11 2.22 12.26 16.28
C LEU A 11 1.69 10.83 16.09
N GLY A 12 2.25 10.05 15.16
CA GLY A 12 1.87 8.66 14.92
C GLY A 12 0.62 8.48 14.06
N HIS A 13 0.12 9.53 13.39
CA HIS A 13 -1.05 9.41 12.52
C HIS A 13 -0.71 8.60 11.26
N VAL A 14 -1.09 7.31 11.27
CA VAL A 14 -0.69 6.30 10.27
C VAL A 14 -1.02 6.72 8.83
N LYS A 15 -2.20 7.29 8.58
CA LYS A 15 -2.57 7.78 7.24
C LYS A 15 -1.68 8.92 6.78
N SER A 16 -1.25 9.79 7.70
CA SER A 16 -0.32 10.88 7.37
C SER A 16 1.07 10.34 7.07
N ILE A 17 1.52 9.31 7.78
CA ILE A 17 2.78 8.62 7.47
C ILE A 17 2.76 8.09 6.02
N ASN A 18 1.67 7.45 5.59
CA ASN A 18 1.51 7.02 4.20
C ASN A 18 1.57 8.18 3.20
N VAL A 19 0.89 9.31 3.49
CA VAL A 19 0.91 10.49 2.62
C VAL A 19 2.31 11.12 2.55
N VAL A 20 3.06 11.18 3.66
CA VAL A 20 4.46 11.64 3.64
C VAL A 20 5.30 10.73 2.74
N GLY A 21 5.07 9.42 2.76
CA GLY A 21 5.72 8.47 1.85
C GLY A 21 5.51 8.82 0.38
N SER A 22 4.29 9.21 -0.03
CA SER A 22 4.03 9.58 -1.43
C SER A 22 4.71 10.88 -1.85
N PHE A 23 4.88 11.84 -0.94
CA PHE A 23 5.69 13.03 -1.24
C PHE A 23 7.15 12.70 -1.54
N TYR A 24 7.73 11.73 -0.82
CA TYR A 24 9.08 11.24 -1.11
C TYR A 24 9.14 10.35 -2.37
N GLU A 25 8.11 9.55 -2.65
CA GLU A 25 8.04 8.72 -3.87
C GLU A 25 7.94 9.60 -5.12
N ASP A 26 7.09 10.64 -5.09
CA ASP A 26 6.80 11.45 -6.27
C ASP A 26 7.71 12.70 -6.42
N GLY A 27 8.38 13.12 -5.35
CA GLY A 27 9.30 14.26 -5.36
C GLY A 27 8.62 15.62 -5.55
N TRP A 28 7.38 15.80 -5.10
CA TRP A 28 6.59 17.02 -5.37
C TRP A 28 7.02 18.26 -4.56
N GLU A 29 7.17 18.12 -3.25
CA GLU A 29 7.58 19.22 -2.34
C GLU A 29 8.96 18.95 -1.71
N VAL A 30 9.49 17.75 -1.89
CA VAL A 30 10.80 17.28 -1.43
C VAL A 30 11.52 16.59 -2.58
N ALA A 31 12.83 16.45 -2.47
CA ALA A 31 13.56 15.60 -3.40
C ALA A 31 13.01 14.17 -3.33
N GLN A 32 12.91 13.52 -4.49
CA GLN A 32 12.52 12.12 -4.56
C GLN A 32 13.52 11.27 -3.76
N ASP A 33 12.99 10.45 -2.85
CA ASP A 33 13.76 9.56 -1.99
C ASP A 33 12.97 8.27 -1.77
N PHE A 34 13.30 7.24 -2.57
CA PHE A 34 12.63 5.96 -2.50
C PHE A 34 12.89 5.21 -1.18
N ALA A 35 14.02 5.46 -0.50
CA ALA A 35 14.32 4.84 0.78
C ALA A 35 13.42 5.42 1.88
N MET A 36 13.25 6.75 1.88
CA MET A 36 12.31 7.42 2.80
C MET A 36 10.86 7.04 2.50
N ALA A 37 10.48 6.94 1.22
CA ALA A 37 9.15 6.48 0.83
C ALA A 37 8.87 5.05 1.34
N ARG A 38 9.83 4.15 1.15
CA ARG A 38 9.78 2.77 1.64
C ARG A 38 9.60 2.69 3.14
N ASP A 39 10.39 3.43 3.93
CA ASP A 39 10.25 3.47 5.40
C ASP A 39 8.86 3.96 5.81
N CYS A 40 8.38 5.04 5.19
CA CYS A 40 7.05 5.58 5.47
C CYS A 40 5.96 4.53 5.17
N TYR A 41 6.01 3.87 4.02
CA TYR A 41 5.02 2.85 3.66
C TYR A 41 5.10 1.63 4.59
N ALA A 42 6.30 1.17 4.97
CA ALA A 42 6.47 0.08 5.92
C ALA A 42 5.84 0.42 7.29
N ARG A 43 6.09 1.63 7.80
CA ARG A 43 5.50 2.11 9.06
C ARG A 43 3.99 2.28 8.98
N ALA A 44 3.47 2.79 7.87
CA ALA A 44 2.03 2.90 7.65
C ALA A 44 1.36 1.51 7.59
N ALA A 45 2.01 0.55 6.91
CA ALA A 45 1.55 -0.83 6.83
C ALA A 45 1.52 -1.51 8.21
N ALA A 46 2.58 -1.33 9.00
CA ALA A 46 2.68 -1.81 10.38
C ALA A 46 1.61 -1.17 11.30
N GLY A 47 1.28 0.11 11.07
CA GLY A 47 0.18 0.81 11.74
C GLY A 47 -1.22 0.45 11.25
N GLY A 48 -1.36 -0.49 10.31
CA GLY A 48 -2.65 -1.02 9.86
C GLY A 48 -3.37 -0.19 8.79
N ASP A 49 -2.73 0.82 8.20
CA ASP A 49 -3.33 1.57 7.09
C ASP A 49 -3.35 0.72 5.82
N PHE A 50 -4.53 0.42 5.29
CA PHE A 50 -4.66 -0.44 4.10
C PHE A 50 -4.01 0.16 2.85
N ARG A 51 -3.94 1.50 2.75
CA ARG A 51 -3.23 2.17 1.66
C ARG A 51 -1.71 2.04 1.84
N GLY A 52 -1.21 2.21 3.06
CA GLY A 52 0.16 1.93 3.46
C GLY A 52 0.58 0.50 3.18
N ARG A 53 -0.26 -0.48 3.52
CA ARG A 53 -0.06 -1.90 3.17
C ARG A 53 0.04 -2.09 1.66
N PHE A 54 -0.90 -1.55 0.89
CA PHE A 54 -0.84 -1.63 -0.58
C PHE A 54 0.42 -0.96 -1.16
N ASN A 55 0.78 0.23 -0.71
CA ASN A 55 1.95 0.96 -1.17
C ASN A 55 3.26 0.24 -0.81
N PHE A 56 3.35 -0.31 0.41
CA PHE A 56 4.50 -1.11 0.80
C PHE A 56 4.58 -2.42 0.00
N GLY A 57 3.44 -3.07 -0.26
CA GLY A 57 3.38 -4.23 -1.15
C GLY A 57 3.87 -3.92 -2.57
N ARG A 58 3.56 -2.72 -3.09
CA ARG A 58 4.08 -2.21 -4.37
C ARG A 58 5.61 -2.06 -4.36
N VAL A 59 6.16 -1.50 -3.29
CA VAL A 59 7.62 -1.36 -3.11
C VAL A 59 8.29 -2.73 -3.08
N LEU A 60 7.79 -3.64 -2.23
CA LEU A 60 8.31 -5.01 -2.12
C LEU A 60 8.23 -5.75 -3.46
N ALA A 61 7.14 -5.58 -4.22
CA ALA A 61 7.00 -6.17 -5.55
C ALA A 61 8.06 -5.67 -6.52
N ALA A 62 8.37 -4.36 -6.50
CA ALA A 62 9.41 -3.76 -7.33
C ALA A 62 10.83 -4.22 -6.91
N GLU A 63 11.04 -4.49 -5.62
CA GLU A 63 12.28 -5.05 -5.07
C GLU A 63 12.42 -6.57 -5.32
N GLY A 64 11.39 -7.22 -5.89
CA GLY A 64 11.38 -8.66 -6.13
C GLY A 64 11.01 -9.50 -4.89
N GLU A 65 10.62 -8.86 -3.79
CA GLU A 65 10.19 -9.51 -2.54
C GLU A 65 8.72 -9.99 -2.65
N ILE A 66 8.47 -10.94 -3.56
CA ILE A 66 7.12 -11.36 -3.96
C ILE A 66 6.27 -11.84 -2.77
N ALA A 67 6.84 -12.65 -1.87
CA ALA A 67 6.15 -13.17 -0.70
C ALA A 67 5.74 -12.05 0.27
N GLY A 68 6.63 -11.09 0.50
CA GLY A 68 6.34 -9.92 1.33
C GLY A 68 5.23 -9.06 0.71
N ALA A 69 5.30 -8.82 -0.59
CA ALA A 69 4.27 -8.08 -1.32
C ALA A 69 2.89 -8.74 -1.22
N LEU A 70 2.80 -10.06 -1.44
CA LEU A 70 1.55 -10.83 -1.29
C LEU A 70 0.95 -10.65 0.10
N ALA A 71 1.77 -10.81 1.15
CA ALA A 71 1.31 -10.65 2.52
C ALA A 71 0.74 -9.25 2.77
N GLN A 72 1.37 -8.20 2.22
CA GLN A 72 0.86 -6.84 2.36
C GLN A 72 -0.45 -6.62 1.59
N PHE A 73 -0.58 -7.14 0.36
CA PHE A 73 -1.82 -7.03 -0.41
C PHE A 73 -2.99 -7.77 0.24
N GLU A 74 -2.75 -8.97 0.78
CA GLU A 74 -3.75 -9.73 1.53
C GLU A 74 -4.22 -8.96 2.77
N GLN A 75 -3.27 -8.46 3.56
CA GLN A 75 -3.60 -7.65 4.73
C GLN A 75 -4.30 -6.34 4.36
N ALA A 76 -3.96 -5.72 3.23
CA ALA A 76 -4.68 -4.53 2.75
C ALA A 76 -6.15 -4.87 2.46
N ALA A 77 -6.42 -6.01 1.81
CA ALA A 77 -7.77 -6.44 1.46
C ALA A 77 -8.70 -6.62 2.67
N THR A 78 -8.15 -6.99 3.84
CA THR A 78 -8.95 -7.21 5.06
C THR A 78 -9.62 -5.95 5.61
N THR A 79 -9.06 -4.77 5.37
CA THR A 79 -9.56 -3.49 5.92
C THR A 79 -9.82 -2.43 4.86
N ALA A 80 -9.50 -2.72 3.59
CA ALA A 80 -9.77 -1.84 2.47
C ALA A 80 -11.28 -1.74 2.16
N THR A 81 -11.67 -0.59 1.60
CA THR A 81 -13.03 -0.43 1.05
C THR A 81 -13.18 -1.26 -0.22
N ALA A 82 -14.40 -1.70 -0.53
CA ALA A 82 -14.67 -2.46 -1.76
C ALA A 82 -14.17 -1.77 -3.03
N ALA A 83 -14.33 -0.44 -3.12
CA ALA A 83 -13.82 0.36 -4.23
C ALA A 83 -12.29 0.34 -4.35
N PHE A 84 -11.58 0.30 -3.21
CA PHE A 84 -10.12 0.17 -3.23
C PHE A 84 -9.69 -1.27 -3.56
N THR A 85 -10.36 -2.26 -2.98
CA THR A 85 -10.11 -3.68 -3.28
C THR A 85 -10.26 -3.97 -4.78
N ALA A 86 -11.30 -3.44 -5.44
CA ALA A 86 -11.47 -3.58 -6.88
C ALA A 86 -10.29 -2.99 -7.69
N LYS A 87 -9.76 -1.83 -7.27
CA LYS A 87 -8.57 -1.24 -7.90
C LYS A 87 -7.32 -2.08 -7.67
N MET A 88 -7.16 -2.61 -6.46
CA MET A 88 -6.05 -3.50 -6.12
C MET A 88 -6.10 -4.79 -6.92
N VAL A 89 -7.27 -5.42 -7.06
CA VAL A 89 -7.48 -6.61 -7.92
C VAL A 89 -7.06 -6.30 -9.36
N ALA A 90 -7.50 -5.18 -9.93
CA ALA A 90 -7.13 -4.80 -11.29
C ALA A 90 -5.61 -4.62 -11.44
N PHE A 91 -4.95 -3.99 -10.46
CA PHE A 91 -3.50 -3.87 -10.41
C PHE A 91 -2.83 -5.25 -10.39
N LEU A 92 -3.23 -6.14 -9.47
CA LEU A 92 -2.64 -7.46 -9.31
C LEU A 92 -2.83 -8.35 -10.55
N ARG A 93 -4.00 -8.27 -11.19
CA ARG A 93 -4.31 -9.01 -12.43
C ARG A 93 -3.42 -8.59 -13.60
N SER A 94 -3.02 -7.33 -13.65
CA SER A 94 -2.13 -6.80 -14.69
C SER A 94 -0.66 -7.19 -14.52
N ALA A 95 -0.27 -7.65 -13.32
CA ALA A 95 1.11 -7.96 -13.02
C ALA A 95 1.57 -9.27 -13.70
N PRO A 96 2.86 -9.36 -14.10
CA PRO A 96 3.39 -10.55 -14.78
C PRO A 96 3.52 -11.77 -13.84
N VAL A 97 3.52 -11.55 -12.53
CA VAL A 97 3.68 -12.57 -11.49
C VAL A 97 2.38 -13.36 -11.30
N ALA A 98 2.43 -14.68 -11.54
CA ALA A 98 1.26 -15.55 -11.45
C ALA A 98 0.58 -15.49 -10.07
N ALA A 99 1.37 -15.49 -8.98
CA ALA A 99 0.84 -15.44 -7.63
C ALA A 99 0.01 -14.17 -7.32
N TYR A 100 0.32 -13.03 -7.96
CA TYR A 100 -0.51 -11.82 -7.84
C TYR A 100 -1.86 -12.00 -8.54
N ARG A 101 -1.88 -12.64 -9.71
CA ARG A 101 -3.13 -12.95 -10.42
C ARG A 101 -3.99 -13.94 -9.63
N ASP A 102 -3.39 -14.97 -9.04
CA ASP A 102 -4.10 -15.93 -8.18
C ASP A 102 -4.71 -15.25 -6.94
N LEU A 103 -4.00 -14.28 -6.34
CA LEU A 103 -4.57 -13.46 -5.26
C LEU A 103 -5.74 -12.62 -5.76
N ALA A 104 -5.63 -11.99 -6.93
CA ALA A 104 -6.70 -11.19 -7.52
C ALA A 104 -7.98 -12.02 -7.71
N ASP A 105 -7.86 -13.24 -8.22
CA ASP A 105 -9.01 -14.13 -8.46
C ASP A 105 -9.65 -14.60 -7.14
N ARG A 106 -8.86 -14.85 -6.09
CA ARG A 106 -9.40 -15.13 -4.75
C ARG A 106 -10.16 -13.96 -4.14
N LEU A 107 -9.65 -12.75 -4.31
CA LEU A 107 -10.28 -11.52 -3.80
C LEU A 107 -11.59 -11.20 -4.53
N ASP A 108 -11.66 -11.46 -5.83
CA ASP A 108 -12.92 -11.34 -6.59
C ASP A 108 -13.95 -12.39 -6.15
N ALA A 109 -13.52 -13.64 -5.96
CA ALA A 109 -14.40 -14.74 -5.56
C ALA A 109 -14.97 -14.59 -4.15
N SER A 110 -14.29 -13.85 -3.26
CA SER A 110 -14.74 -13.63 -1.89
C SER A 110 -15.86 -12.59 -1.77
N GLY A 111 -16.09 -11.77 -2.80
CA GLY A 111 -17.14 -10.73 -2.83
C GLY A 111 -17.05 -9.74 -1.65
N PRO A 112 -17.84 -8.65 -1.65
CA PRO A 112 -18.05 -7.93 -0.40
C PRO A 112 -18.80 -8.89 0.53
N ALA A 113 -18.18 -9.29 1.65
CA ALA A 113 -18.91 -9.90 2.74
C ALA A 113 -20.11 -9.00 3.05
N ALA A 114 -21.31 -9.53 2.86
CA ALA A 114 -22.55 -8.83 3.16
C ALA A 114 -22.50 -8.40 4.64
N GLY A 115 -22.33 -7.10 4.86
CA GLY A 115 -22.56 -6.44 6.13
C GLY A 115 -23.94 -5.83 6.15
#